data_AF-A0A2E6E163-F1
#
_entry.id   AF-A0A2E6E163-F1
#
_cell.length_a   1.000
_cell.length_b   1.000
_cell.length_c   1.000
_cell.angle_alpha   90.00
_cell.angle_beta   90.00
_cell.angle_gamma   90.00
#
_symmetry.space_group_name_H-M   'P 1'
#
loop_
_entity.id
_entity.type
_entity.pdbx_description
1 polymer ?
#
loop_
_entity_poly.entity_id
_entity_poly.type
_entity_poly.pdbx_seq_one_letter_code
_entity_poly.pdbx_strand_id
1 'polypeptide(L)'
;MAALTSVSKRSKGYVYGWDYLTSVQHLNGNHWASIHGVNATAGCYLHVIQHLVDTPGGDLHEIGGVYDDQLIFTDNGWRITERKITIKWSKGNTLIRESKPR
;
A
#
# COMPACT_ATOMS: atom_id res chain seq x y z
N MET A 1 -46.63 1.00 2.11
CA MET A 1 -45.61 0.05 1.62
C MET A 1 -44.93 0.69 0.41
N ALA A 2 -43.73 1.27 0.58
CA ALA A 2 -42.76 1.56 -0.48
C ALA A 2 -41.47 2.13 0.14
N ALA A 3 -40.43 1.31 0.05
CA ALA A 3 -38.98 1.52 0.17
C ALA A 3 -38.41 2.79 0.83
N LEU A 4 -37.79 2.55 2.00
CA LEU A 4 -36.63 3.29 2.49
C LEU A 4 -35.44 3.08 1.52
N THR A 5 -34.95 4.14 0.89
CA THR A 5 -33.60 4.16 0.31
C THR A 5 -32.73 5.12 1.10
N SER A 6 -32.26 4.67 2.27
CA SER A 6 -31.11 5.33 2.91
C SER A 6 -29.85 4.91 2.17
N VAL A 7 -29.42 5.74 1.21
CA VAL A 7 -28.05 5.68 0.72
C VAL A 7 -27.17 6.13 1.88
N SER A 8 -26.48 5.18 2.53
CA SER A 8 -25.50 5.52 3.54
C SER A 8 -24.38 6.30 2.85
N LYS A 9 -24.25 7.59 3.18
CA LYS A 9 -23.03 8.35 2.91
C LYS A 9 -21.93 7.63 3.69
N ARG A 10 -21.17 6.76 3.02
CA ARG A 10 -19.88 6.29 3.53
C ARG A 10 -19.05 7.55 3.77
N SER A 11 -18.77 7.85 5.03
CA SER A 11 -17.85 8.89 5.42
C SER A 11 -16.53 8.64 4.67
N LYS A 12 -16.13 9.58 3.82
CA LYS A 12 -14.80 9.62 3.19
C LYS A 12 -13.74 9.77 4.29
N GLY A 13 -13.43 8.67 4.98
CA GLY A 13 -12.17 8.52 5.66
C GLY A 13 -11.14 8.29 4.55
N TYR A 14 -10.48 9.35 4.12
CA TYR A 14 -9.41 9.26 3.16
C TYR A 14 -8.28 8.39 3.74
N VAL A 15 -8.05 7.24 3.13
CA VAL A 15 -6.83 6.46 3.33
C VAL A 15 -5.87 6.92 2.22
N TYR A 16 -5.32 8.13 2.37
CA TYR A 16 -4.44 8.75 1.37
C TYR A 16 -3.12 7.97 1.20
N GLY A 17 -3.13 6.91 0.39
CA GLY A 17 -1.93 6.25 -0.08
C GLY A 17 -1.81 6.33 -1.60
N TRP A 18 -2.86 5.85 -2.27
CA TRP A 18 -2.85 5.49 -3.69
C TRP A 18 -4.18 5.74 -4.41
N ASP A 19 -5.16 6.43 -3.80
CA ASP A 19 -6.51 6.63 -4.37
C ASP A 19 -6.53 7.41 -5.70
N TYR A 20 -5.40 8.02 -6.08
CA TYR A 20 -5.23 8.70 -7.36
C TYR A 20 -4.90 7.75 -8.52
N LEU A 21 -4.47 6.51 -8.22
CA LEU A 21 -4.19 5.49 -9.22
C LEU A 21 -5.49 4.82 -9.67
N THR A 22 -5.55 4.44 -10.95
CA THR A 22 -6.66 3.61 -11.45
C THR A 22 -6.65 2.23 -10.81
N SER A 23 -5.46 1.65 -10.67
CA SER A 23 -5.26 0.42 -9.90
C SER A 23 -3.84 0.31 -9.38
N VAL A 24 -3.68 -0.45 -8.29
CA VAL A 24 -2.38 -0.81 -7.75
C VAL A 24 -2.42 -2.23 -7.22
N GLN A 25 -1.39 -3.01 -7.49
CA GLN A 25 -1.19 -4.34 -6.94
C GLN A 25 0.12 -4.41 -6.18
N HIS A 26 0.09 -4.92 -4.96
CA HIS A 26 1.28 -5.23 -4.18
C HIS A 26 1.43 -6.74 -4.12
N LEU A 27 2.54 -7.25 -4.64
CA LEU A 27 2.94 -8.65 -4.49
C LEU A 27 4.08 -8.70 -3.49
N ASN A 28 3.80 -9.27 -2.32
CA ASN A 28 4.77 -9.42 -1.25
C ASN A 28 5.18 -10.89 -1.14
N GLY A 29 6.48 -11.14 -1.13
CA GLY A 29 7.04 -12.48 -1.14
C GLY A 29 8.22 -12.62 -0.20
N ASN A 30 8.58 -13.88 0.09
CA ASN A 30 9.72 -14.26 0.92
C ASN A 30 9.76 -13.46 2.24
N HIS A 31 8.72 -13.66 3.06
CA HIS A 31 8.53 -12.94 4.32
C HIS A 31 9.46 -13.48 5.41
N TRP A 32 9.87 -12.60 6.33
CA TRP A 32 10.58 -12.96 7.57
C TRP A 32 9.95 -12.27 8.78
N ALA A 33 10.15 -12.86 9.97
CA ALA A 33 9.77 -12.26 11.24
C ALA A 33 10.66 -12.78 12.39
N SER A 34 10.93 -11.91 13.36
CA SER A 34 11.56 -12.24 14.64
C SER A 34 10.71 -11.68 15.78
N ILE A 35 10.23 -12.54 16.68
CA ILE A 35 9.30 -12.19 17.76
C ILE A 35 10.04 -12.17 19.10
N HIS A 36 9.86 -11.09 19.85
CA HIS A 36 10.43 -10.85 21.18
C HIS A 36 9.32 -10.42 22.16
N GLY A 37 8.62 -11.40 22.72
CA GLY A 37 7.46 -11.16 23.59
C GLY A 37 6.34 -10.48 22.82
N VAL A 38 5.95 -9.29 23.25
CA VAL A 38 4.91 -8.48 22.58
C VAL A 38 5.46 -7.63 21.43
N ASN A 39 6.78 -7.59 21.20
CA ASN A 39 7.37 -6.86 20.08
C ASN A 39 7.83 -7.82 18.99
N ALA A 40 7.88 -7.37 17.73
CA ALA A 40 8.49 -8.13 16.65
C ALA A 40 9.09 -7.21 15.59
N THR A 41 10.10 -7.73 14.88
CA THR A 41 10.53 -7.19 13.58
C THR A 41 10.04 -8.13 12.50
N ALA A 42 9.62 -7.59 11.35
CA ALA A 42 9.25 -8.39 10.19
C ALA A 42 9.65 -7.70 8.90
N GLY A 43 9.52 -8.40 7.78
CA GLY A 43 9.71 -7.79 6.48
C GLY A 43 9.41 -8.74 5.35
N CYS A 44 9.48 -8.21 4.14
CA CYS A 44 9.30 -8.96 2.90
C CYS A 44 9.92 -8.23 1.72
N TYR A 45 10.08 -8.95 0.62
CA TYR A 45 10.32 -8.34 -0.68
C TYR A 45 8.99 -7.92 -1.30
N LEU A 46 8.97 -6.74 -1.91
CA LEU A 46 7.79 -6.17 -2.55
C LEU A 46 8.01 -5.98 -4.05
N HIS A 47 6.97 -6.22 -4.83
CA HIS A 47 6.80 -5.77 -6.20
C HIS A 47 5.46 -5.05 -6.30
N VAL A 48 5.50 -3.75 -6.60
CA VAL A 48 4.33 -2.89 -6.77
C VAL A 48 4.12 -2.61 -8.24
N ILE A 49 2.91 -2.87 -8.72
CA ILE A 49 2.46 -2.59 -10.08
C ILE A 49 1.42 -1.48 -9.98
N GLN A 50 1.64 -0.37 -10.68
CA GLN A 50 0.83 0.84 -10.60
C GLN A 50 0.28 1.19 -11.99
N HIS A 51 -1.02 1.44 -12.04
CA HIS A 51 -1.70 1.90 -13.24
C HIS A 51 -2.39 3.24 -13.02
N LEU A 52 -2.22 4.13 -13.98
CA LEU A 52 -2.99 5.36 -14.12
C LEU A 52 -3.30 5.53 -15.60
N VAL A 53 -4.58 5.41 -15.96
CA VAL A 53 -5.02 5.48 -17.36
C VAL A 53 -4.79 6.86 -17.95
N ASP A 54 -4.56 6.89 -19.26
CA ASP A 54 -4.37 8.11 -20.05
C ASP A 54 -3.17 8.95 -19.58
N THR A 55 -2.14 8.31 -19.02
CA THR A 55 -0.92 9.02 -18.60
C THR A 55 0.01 9.20 -19.80
N PRO A 56 0.45 10.44 -20.11
CA PRO A 56 1.46 10.67 -21.14
C PRO A 56 2.70 9.79 -20.90
N GLY A 57 3.14 9.04 -21.90
CA GLY A 57 4.26 8.10 -21.77
C GLY A 57 3.88 6.67 -21.33
N GLY A 58 2.57 6.39 -21.16
CA GLY A 58 2.02 5.05 -20.92
C GLY A 58 1.53 4.83 -19.49
N ASP A 59 0.67 3.83 -19.31
CA ASP A 59 -0.16 3.69 -18.11
C ASP A 59 0.39 2.71 -17.06
N LEU A 60 1.70 2.43 -17.09
CA LEU A 60 2.33 1.44 -16.22
C LEU A 60 3.60 1.98 -15.56
N HIS A 61 3.68 1.82 -14.24
CA HIS A 61 4.89 2.01 -13.45
C HIS A 61 5.04 0.86 -12.45
N GLU A 62 6.26 0.38 -12.28
CA GLU A 62 6.59 -0.75 -11.42
C GLU A 62 7.74 -0.41 -10.48
N ILE A 63 7.68 -0.97 -9.28
CA ILE A 63 8.69 -0.76 -8.25
C ILE A 63 9.00 -2.07 -7.55
N GLY A 64 10.28 -2.35 -7.29
CA GLY A 64 10.70 -3.44 -6.42
C GLY A 64 11.54 -2.96 -5.26
N GLY A 65 11.40 -3.62 -4.12
CA GLY A 65 12.05 -3.19 -2.90
C GLY A 65 11.89 -4.16 -1.73
N VAL A 66 12.10 -3.62 -0.54
CA VAL A 66 11.98 -4.33 0.74
C VAL A 66 11.14 -3.50 1.71
N TYR A 67 10.26 -4.16 2.44
CA TYR A 67 9.65 -3.63 3.66
C TYR A 67 10.41 -4.14 4.88
N ASP A 68 10.72 -3.23 5.78
CA ASP A 68 11.26 -3.51 7.12
C ASP A 68 10.28 -2.91 8.14
N ASP A 69 9.62 -3.78 8.90
CA ASP A 69 8.51 -3.44 9.78
C ASP A 69 8.86 -3.66 11.26
N GLN A 70 8.35 -2.76 12.11
CA GLN A 70 8.25 -2.94 13.56
C GLN A 70 6.80 -3.27 13.92
N LEU A 71 6.58 -4.22 14.83
CA LEU A 71 5.26 -4.67 15.23
C LEU A 71 5.12 -4.79 16.74
N ILE A 72 3.89 -4.57 17.21
CA ILE A 72 3.47 -4.81 18.60
C ILE A 72 2.24 -5.73 18.64
N PHE A 73 2.24 -6.69 19.56
CA PHE A 73 1.11 -7.53 19.89
C PHE A 73 0.25 -6.83 20.93
N THR A 74 -1.00 -6.53 20.55
CA THR A 74 -2.00 -5.89 21.41
C THR A 74 -3.09 -6.90 21.78
N ASP A 75 -4.01 -6.51 22.66
CA ASP A 75 -5.21 -7.31 22.95
C ASP A 75 -6.07 -7.58 21.70
N ASN A 76 -5.91 -6.79 20.64
CA ASN A 76 -6.57 -6.96 19.35
C ASN A 76 -5.68 -7.59 18.26
N GLY A 77 -4.56 -8.21 18.65
CA GLY A 77 -3.59 -8.84 17.75
C GLY A 77 -2.43 -7.93 17.34
N TRP A 78 -1.62 -8.41 16.40
CA TRP A 78 -0.45 -7.69 15.88
C TRP A 78 -0.82 -6.41 15.14
N ARG A 79 -0.04 -5.34 15.36
CA ARG A 79 -0.13 -4.07 14.64
C ARG A 79 1.26 -3.65 14.19
N ILE A 80 1.35 -3.12 12.97
CA ILE A 80 2.57 -2.47 12.48
C ILE A 80 2.66 -1.10 13.15
N THR A 81 3.75 -0.84 13.87
CA THR A 81 4.03 0.44 14.53
C THR A 81 4.90 1.34 13.66
N GLU A 82 5.77 0.75 12.85
CA GLU A 82 6.60 1.43 11.87
C GLU A 82 6.77 0.54 10.63
N ARG A 83 6.76 1.16 9.46
CA ARG A 83 7.11 0.51 8.19
C ARG A 83 8.10 1.39 7.45
N LYS A 84 9.30 0.86 7.22
CA LYS A 84 10.29 1.43 6.31
C LYS A 84 10.21 0.72 4.97
N ILE A 85 10.27 1.50 3.89
CA ILE A 85 10.38 0.98 2.54
C ILE A 85 11.74 1.36 1.95
N THR A 86 12.46 0.37 1.42
CA THR A 86 13.69 0.58 0.65
C THR A 86 13.44 0.17 -0.80
N ILE A 87 13.35 1.16 -1.69
CA ILE A 87 13.22 0.91 -3.13
C ILE A 87 14.58 0.50 -3.70
N LYS A 88 14.62 -0.66 -4.37
CA LYS A 88 15.83 -1.21 -4.99
C LYS A 88 15.87 -0.94 -6.49
N TRP A 89 14.71 -0.92 -7.14
CA TRP A 89 14.59 -0.59 -8.56
C TRP A 89 13.20 -0.04 -8.87
N SER A 90 13.10 0.69 -9.98
CA SER A 90 11.84 1.14 -10.57
C SER A 90 11.92 1.01 -12.09
N LYS A 91 10.76 0.82 -12.74
CA LYS A 91 10.64 0.67 -14.19
C LYS A 91 9.32 1.29 -14.68
N GLY A 92 9.28 1.73 -15.93
CA GLY A 92 8.06 2.26 -16.55
C GLY A 92 7.92 3.77 -16.39
N ASN A 93 6.69 4.27 -16.47
CA ASN A 93 6.41 5.69 -16.55
C ASN A 93 6.46 6.37 -15.18
N THR A 94 7.55 7.10 -14.89
CA THR A 94 7.73 7.77 -13.59
C THR A 94 6.71 8.89 -13.35
N LEU A 95 6.07 9.43 -14.40
CA LEU A 95 5.02 10.43 -14.28
C LEU A 95 3.84 9.93 -13.43
N ILE A 96 3.55 8.63 -13.46
CA ILE A 96 2.51 8.02 -12.61
C ILE A 96 2.84 8.19 -11.12
N ARG A 97 4.11 8.08 -10.74
CA ARG A 97 4.55 8.28 -9.35
C ARG A 97 4.61 9.77 -8.99
N GLU A 98 5.08 10.59 -9.92
CA GLU A 98 5.22 12.04 -9.73
C GLU A 98 3.87 12.76 -9.67
N SER A 99 2.82 12.21 -10.29
CA SER A 99 1.45 12.73 -10.28
C SER A 99 0.72 12.54 -8.94
N LYS A 100 1.37 11.95 -7.94
CA LYS A 100 0.79 11.78 -6.60
C LYS A 100 0.41 13.15 -6.01
N PRO A 101 -0.87 13.39 -5.65
CA PRO A 101 -1.26 14.60 -4.93
C PRO A 101 -0.51 14.71 -3.60
N ARG A 102 0.05 15.89 -3.30
CA ARG A 102 0.76 16.18 -2.04
C ARG A 102 -0.19 16.70 -0.98
#